data_AF-A0A5C4RBX9-F1
#
_entry.id   AF-A0A5C4RBX9-F1
#
_cell.length_a   1.000
_cell.length_b   1.000
_cell.length_c   1.000
_cell.angle_alpha   90.00
_cell.angle_beta   90.00
_cell.angle_gamma   90.00
#
_symmetry.space_group_name_H-M   'P 1'
#
loop_
_entity.id
_entity.type
_entity.pdbx_description
1 polymer ?
#
loop_
_entity_poly.entity_id
_entity_poly.type
_entity_poly.pdbx_seq_one_letter_code
_entity_poly.pdbx_strand_id
1 'polypeptide(L)'
;MDQQAGHHDMTASAPRAGRWLSLVALLGLAGCGDRMTNDILPGGIPARTNLHQASGLPPESVRTVSRRDFGWRVIYRPAYAPPNAESRTAVALCGLERRAPLRIQQQPRLDPTADPGARIFDIYCA
;
A
#
# COMPACT_ATOMS: atom_id res chain seq x y z
N MET A 1 26.69 -65.94 24.58
CA MET A 1 26.27 -67.35 24.62
C MET A 1 25.36 -67.43 25.83
N ASP A 2 24.03 -67.33 25.76
CA ASP A 2 23.00 -67.61 24.76
C ASP A 2 21.82 -66.66 25.04
N GLN A 3 21.23 -65.92 24.09
CA GLN A 3 20.40 -66.36 22.95
C GLN A 3 19.05 -66.95 23.43
N GLN A 4 17.98 -66.14 23.45
CA GLN A 4 16.86 -66.08 22.48
C GLN A 4 15.60 -66.75 23.06
N ALA A 5 14.52 -65.98 23.18
CA ALA A 5 13.41 -65.88 22.22
C ALA A 5 12.32 -66.92 22.45
N GLY A 6 11.09 -66.41 22.60
CA GLY A 6 9.87 -67.17 22.53
C GLY A 6 8.75 -66.24 22.11
N HIS A 7 8.41 -66.30 20.82
CA HIS A 7 7.15 -65.81 20.25
C HIS A 7 5.96 -66.29 21.08
N HIS A 8 4.88 -65.51 21.19
CA HIS A 8 3.52 -65.99 20.85
C HIS A 8 2.55 -64.80 20.70
N ASP A 9 1.82 -64.87 19.59
CA ASP A 9 0.65 -64.10 19.20
C ASP A 9 -0.34 -63.85 20.35
N MET A 10 -0.85 -62.61 20.43
CA MET A 10 -2.08 -62.31 21.14
C MET A 10 -2.98 -61.48 20.22
N THR A 11 -4.02 -62.14 19.75
CA THR A 11 -5.09 -61.64 18.92
C THR A 11 -5.92 -60.57 19.62
N ALA A 12 -6.20 -59.51 18.85
CA ALA A 12 -7.40 -58.66 18.86
C ALA A 12 -7.86 -58.00 20.18
N SER A 13 -7.73 -56.66 20.22
CA SER A 13 -8.86 -55.75 20.48
C SER A 13 -8.47 -54.28 20.24
N ALA A 14 -8.90 -53.74 19.10
CA ALA A 14 -9.28 -52.33 18.98
C ALA A 14 -10.81 -52.27 19.24
N PRO A 15 -11.44 -51.17 19.71
CA PRO A 15 -11.07 -49.77 19.43
C PRO A 15 -11.31 -48.75 20.55
N ARG A 16 -10.61 -47.60 20.48
CA ARG A 16 -11.23 -46.26 20.29
C ARG A 16 -10.20 -45.15 20.48
N ALA A 17 -9.71 -44.68 19.33
CA ALA A 17 -9.42 -43.28 18.99
C ALA A 17 -9.19 -42.32 20.18
N GLY A 18 -8.04 -42.47 20.84
CA GLY A 18 -7.52 -41.47 21.76
C GLY A 18 -6.88 -40.32 21.00
N ARG A 19 -7.60 -39.20 20.89
CA ARG A 19 -7.11 -37.81 20.86
C ARG A 19 -5.70 -37.59 20.26
N TRP A 20 -5.60 -37.78 18.95
CA TRP A 20 -4.50 -37.29 18.11
C TRP A 20 -4.69 -35.81 17.74
N LEU A 21 -4.81 -34.92 18.72
CA LEU A 21 -5.00 -33.48 18.44
C LEU A 21 -4.28 -32.58 19.47
N SER A 22 -3.03 -32.90 19.81
CA SER A 22 -2.19 -32.01 20.64
C SER A 22 -1.01 -31.39 19.89
N LEU A 23 -0.92 -31.55 18.56
CA LEU A 23 0.19 -31.02 17.74
C LEU A 23 -0.08 -29.68 17.05
N VAL A 24 -1.23 -29.02 17.28
CA VAL A 24 -1.58 -27.77 16.57
C VAL A 24 -1.32 -26.49 17.40
N ALA A 25 -0.87 -26.59 18.65
CA ALA A 25 -0.68 -25.42 19.51
C ALA A 25 0.69 -24.69 19.33
N LEU A 26 1.45 -24.98 18.27
CA LEU A 26 2.79 -24.40 18.04
C LEU A 26 2.86 -23.34 16.91
N LEU A 27 1.74 -22.87 16.35
CA LEU A 27 1.74 -21.88 15.24
C LEU A 27 0.91 -20.60 15.49
N GLY A 28 0.67 -20.23 16.75
CA GLY A 28 -0.22 -19.12 17.08
C GLY A 28 0.41 -17.73 17.23
N LEU A 29 1.72 -17.54 17.01
CA LEU A 29 2.42 -16.28 17.29
C LEU A 29 3.34 -15.80 16.15
N ALA A 30 2.97 -16.08 14.89
CA ALA A 30 3.42 -15.20 13.82
C ALA A 30 2.72 -13.85 14.03
N GLY A 31 3.43 -12.90 14.65
CA GLY A 31 2.91 -11.58 14.99
C GLY A 31 2.28 -10.89 13.78
N CYS A 32 0.95 -10.87 13.74
CA CYS A 32 0.19 -9.89 12.98
C CYS A 32 0.31 -8.56 13.70
N GLY A 33 1.38 -7.81 13.43
CA GLY A 33 1.54 -6.49 14.03
C GLY A 33 2.93 -5.92 13.83
N ASP A 34 3.00 -4.86 13.03
CA ASP A 34 4.08 -3.88 13.04
C ASP A 34 5.47 -4.34 12.57
N ARG A 35 5.55 -4.84 11.32
CA ARG A 35 6.66 -4.32 10.50
C ARG A 35 6.22 -2.97 9.98
N MET A 36 6.54 -1.93 10.75
CA MET A 36 6.56 -0.55 10.29
C MET A 36 7.61 -0.49 9.17
N THR A 37 7.21 -0.89 7.96
CA THR A 37 8.16 -0.92 6.87
C THR A 37 8.56 0.53 6.60
N ASN A 38 9.85 0.81 6.71
CA ASN A 38 10.48 2.03 6.20
C ASN A 38 10.47 2.00 4.66
N ASP A 39 9.33 1.64 4.07
CA ASP A 39 9.17 1.59 2.63
C ASP A 39 9.32 3.01 2.12
N ILE A 40 10.32 3.18 1.27
CA ILE A 40 10.52 4.41 0.53
C ILE A 40 9.92 4.17 -0.84
N LEU A 41 8.89 4.94 -1.17
CA LEU A 41 8.37 5.00 -2.52
C LEU A 41 9.51 5.41 -3.47
N PRO A 42 9.46 4.99 -4.74
CA PRO A 42 10.35 5.53 -5.76
C PRO A 42 10.48 7.06 -5.62
N GLY A 43 11.67 7.61 -5.85
CA GLY A 43 11.91 9.05 -5.65
C GLY A 43 12.23 9.49 -4.22
N GLY A 44 12.40 8.57 -3.26
CA GLY A 44 12.94 8.89 -1.93
C GLY A 44 11.89 9.30 -0.88
N ILE A 45 10.61 9.05 -1.15
CA ILE A 45 9.50 9.51 -0.32
C ILE A 45 9.04 8.40 0.64
N PRO A 46 9.02 8.63 1.96
CA PRO A 46 8.50 7.63 2.89
C PRO A 46 7.05 7.26 2.56
N ALA A 47 6.71 5.96 2.57
CA ALA A 47 5.37 5.46 2.30
C ALA A 47 4.31 6.02 3.27
N ARG A 48 4.73 6.40 4.48
CA ARG A 48 3.89 7.10 5.48
C ARG A 48 3.53 8.55 5.12
N THR A 49 4.10 9.10 4.04
CA THR A 49 3.83 10.48 3.62
C THR A 49 2.37 10.59 3.17
N ASN A 50 1.59 11.43 3.85
CA ASN A 50 0.24 11.73 3.41
C ASN A 50 0.29 12.63 2.16
N LEU A 51 0.20 12.02 0.98
CA LEU A 51 0.29 12.74 -0.30
C LEU A 51 -0.85 13.74 -0.53
N HIS A 52 -2.04 13.46 0.01
CA HIS A 52 -3.16 14.41 -0.05
C HIS A 52 -2.81 15.70 0.70
N GLN A 53 -2.31 15.57 1.93
CA GLN A 53 -1.86 16.71 2.72
C GLN A 53 -0.64 17.39 2.08
N ALA A 54 0.32 16.62 1.60
CA ALA A 54 1.56 17.14 1.02
C ALA A 54 1.34 17.90 -0.30
N SER A 55 0.24 17.66 -1.01
CA SER A 55 -0.12 18.43 -2.21
C SER A 55 -0.39 19.91 -1.93
N GLY A 56 -0.70 20.28 -0.68
CA GLY A 56 -1.06 21.65 -0.30
C GLY A 56 -2.43 22.12 -0.82
N LEU A 57 -3.21 21.20 -1.43
CA LEU A 57 -4.59 21.45 -1.83
C LEU A 57 -5.57 21.19 -0.67
N PRO A 58 -6.71 21.90 -0.63
CA PRO A 58 -7.77 21.59 0.33
C PRO A 58 -8.25 20.14 0.19
N PRO A 59 -8.46 19.40 1.30
CA PRO A 59 -8.86 17.98 1.25
C PRO A 59 -10.12 17.70 0.41
N GLU A 60 -11.08 18.63 0.42
CA GLU A 60 -12.33 18.54 -0.34
C GLU A 60 -12.13 18.71 -1.86
N SER A 61 -11.03 19.34 -2.27
CA SER A 61 -10.66 19.53 -3.66
C SER A 61 -9.90 18.32 -4.21
N VAL A 62 -9.10 17.63 -3.40
CA VAL A 62 -8.25 16.52 -3.85
C VAL A 62 -9.04 15.23 -3.90
N ARG A 63 -8.93 14.50 -5.00
CA ARG A 63 -9.50 13.16 -5.16
C ARG A 63 -8.44 12.10 -5.05
N THR A 64 -7.36 12.27 -5.79
CA THR A 64 -6.21 11.37 -5.72
C THR A 64 -4.94 12.14 -6.00
N VAL A 65 -3.87 11.72 -5.34
CA VAL A 65 -2.49 12.12 -5.63
C VAL A 65 -1.70 10.84 -5.81
N SER A 66 -1.04 10.69 -6.94
CA SER A 66 -0.33 9.47 -7.27
C SER A 66 1.03 9.77 -7.87
N ARG A 67 2.04 9.02 -7.43
CA ARG A 67 3.38 9.10 -8.00
C ARG A 67 3.41 8.44 -9.40
N ARG A 68 4.22 9.01 -10.28
CA ARG A 68 4.53 8.51 -11.63
C ARG A 68 6.05 8.59 -11.86
N ASP A 69 6.54 7.92 -12.89
CA ASP A 69 7.99 7.91 -13.18
C ASP A 69 8.52 9.30 -13.57
N PHE A 70 7.67 10.13 -14.18
CA PHE A 70 7.99 11.51 -14.56
C PHE A 70 7.75 12.54 -13.44
N GLY A 71 7.14 12.15 -12.32
CA GLY A 71 6.71 13.06 -11.25
C GLY A 71 5.36 12.64 -10.64
N TRP A 72 4.31 13.44 -10.85
CA TRP A 72 3.03 13.29 -10.15
C TRP A 72 1.82 13.40 -11.05
N ARG A 73 0.75 12.67 -10.69
CA ARG A 73 -0.59 12.85 -11.24
C ARG A 73 -1.56 13.21 -10.13
N VAL A 74 -2.32 14.27 -10.34
CA VAL A 74 -3.33 14.76 -9.40
C VAL A 74 -4.69 14.78 -10.07
N ILE A 75 -5.68 14.23 -9.38
CA ILE A 75 -7.10 14.38 -9.73
C ILE A 75 -7.73 15.29 -8.67
N TYR A 76 -8.37 16.36 -9.12
CA TYR A 76 -8.90 17.39 -8.22
C TYR A 76 -10.18 18.02 -8.76
N ARG A 77 -10.95 18.68 -7.89
CA ARG A 77 -12.12 19.48 -8.24
C ARG A 77 -11.77 20.98 -8.17
N PRO A 78 -11.67 21.69 -9.31
CA PRO A 78 -11.25 23.08 -9.35
C PRO A 78 -12.18 24.04 -8.62
N ALA A 79 -13.48 23.73 -8.57
CA ALA A 79 -14.47 24.56 -7.88
C ALA A 79 -14.17 24.75 -6.38
N TYR A 80 -13.39 23.85 -5.78
CA TYR A 80 -12.98 23.91 -4.37
C TYR A 80 -11.48 24.20 -4.20
N ALA A 81 -10.77 24.50 -5.29
CA ALA A 81 -9.34 24.74 -5.27
C ALA A 81 -9.04 26.24 -5.22
N PRO A 82 -7.99 26.68 -4.50
CA PRO A 82 -7.58 28.08 -4.51
C PRO A 82 -7.01 28.49 -5.88
N PRO A 83 -6.89 29.80 -6.16
CA PRO A 83 -6.16 30.28 -7.32
C PRO A 83 -4.72 29.72 -7.35
N ASN A 84 -4.21 29.46 -8.55
CA ASN A 84 -2.86 28.89 -8.78
C ASN A 84 -2.61 27.54 -8.07
N ALA A 85 -3.68 26.80 -7.75
CA ALA A 85 -3.64 25.49 -7.12
C ALA A 85 -2.62 24.54 -7.75
N GLU A 86 -2.61 24.44 -9.09
CA GLU A 86 -1.74 23.52 -9.82
C GLU A 86 -0.25 23.86 -9.63
N SER A 87 0.12 25.13 -9.79
CA SER A 87 1.50 25.60 -9.60
C SER A 87 1.99 25.39 -8.16
N ARG A 88 1.15 25.69 -7.17
CA ARG A 88 1.48 25.45 -5.76
C ARG A 88 1.65 23.96 -5.46
N THR A 89 0.77 23.13 -6.01
CA THR A 89 0.84 21.68 -5.90
C THR A 89 2.13 21.14 -6.50
N ALA A 90 2.54 21.68 -7.65
CA ALA A 90 3.76 21.26 -8.32
C ALA A 90 5.01 21.53 -7.47
N VAL A 91 5.12 22.73 -6.90
CA VAL A 91 6.22 23.06 -5.98
C VAL A 91 6.23 22.14 -4.76
N ALA A 92 5.07 21.92 -4.15
CA ALA A 92 4.97 21.09 -2.94
C ALA A 92 5.36 19.63 -3.21
N LEU A 93 4.81 19.02 -4.26
CA LEU A 93 5.04 17.61 -4.57
C LEU A 93 6.44 17.34 -5.15
N CYS A 94 6.95 18.15 -6.08
CA CYS A 94 8.33 17.97 -6.56
C CYS A 94 9.36 18.24 -5.44
N GLY A 95 9.03 19.11 -4.48
CA GLY A 95 9.85 19.36 -3.29
C GLY A 95 10.04 18.12 -2.40
N LEU A 96 9.06 17.20 -2.35
CA LEU A 96 9.21 15.92 -1.64
C LEU A 96 10.35 15.07 -2.21
N GLU A 97 10.56 15.15 -3.52
CA GLU A 97 11.63 14.46 -4.24
C GLU A 97 12.92 15.29 -4.32
N ARG A 98 12.94 16.49 -3.71
CA ARG A 98 14.02 17.50 -3.83
C ARG A 98 14.30 17.91 -5.28
N ARG A 99 13.25 17.96 -6.11
CA ARG A 99 13.30 18.33 -7.53
C ARG A 99 12.54 19.62 -7.79
N ALA A 100 12.92 20.34 -8.84
CA ALA A 100 12.18 21.51 -9.28
C ALA A 100 11.00 21.11 -10.19
N PRO A 101 9.86 21.82 -10.17
CA PRO A 101 8.82 21.65 -11.17
C PRO A 101 9.31 22.04 -12.55
N LEU A 102 9.14 21.16 -13.53
CA LEU A 102 9.52 21.39 -14.92
C LEU A 102 8.33 21.83 -15.76
N ARG A 103 7.19 21.15 -15.63
CA ARG A 103 6.00 21.38 -16.46
C ARG A 103 4.75 20.86 -15.78
N ILE A 104 3.63 21.55 -16.00
CA ILE A 104 2.29 21.07 -15.65
C ILE A 104 1.54 20.81 -16.94
N GLN A 105 0.94 19.64 -17.07
CA GLN A 105 0.18 19.25 -18.25
C GLN A 105 -1.23 18.83 -17.85
N GLN A 106 -2.23 19.50 -18.41
CA GLN A 106 -3.62 19.08 -18.30
C GLN A 106 -3.83 17.78 -19.07
N GLN A 107 -4.56 16.85 -18.47
CA GLN A 107 -4.93 15.60 -19.11
C GLN A 107 -6.43 15.58 -19.41
N PRO A 108 -6.84 15.06 -20.58
CA PRO A 108 -8.24 14.89 -20.88
C PRO A 108 -8.88 13.90 -19.91
N ARG A 109 -10.09 14.24 -19.45
CA ARG A 109 -10.95 13.31 -18.73
C ARG A 109 -11.75 12.50 -19.75
N LEU A 110 -11.51 11.19 -19.82
CA LEU A 110 -12.18 10.32 -20.79
C LEU A 110 -13.64 10.01 -20.42
N ASP A 111 -13.94 9.90 -19.12
CA ASP A 111 -15.30 9.79 -18.60
C ASP A 111 -15.58 10.94 -17.62
N PRO A 112 -16.33 11.97 -18.04
CA PRO A 112 -16.69 13.10 -17.20
C PRO A 112 -17.81 12.80 -16.20
N THR A 113 -18.54 11.69 -16.36
CA THR A 113 -19.68 11.35 -15.48
C THR A 113 -19.27 10.60 -14.22
N ALA A 114 -18.13 9.90 -14.25
CA ALA A 114 -17.59 9.17 -13.10
C ALA A 114 -17.19 10.08 -11.91
N ASP A 115 -16.81 11.35 -12.16
CA ASP A 115 -16.54 12.37 -11.13
C ASP A 115 -16.77 13.77 -11.72
N PRO A 116 -18.03 14.24 -11.71
CA PRO A 116 -18.41 15.48 -12.37
C PRO A 116 -17.62 16.68 -11.87
N GLY A 117 -17.02 17.42 -12.81
CA GLY A 117 -16.22 18.61 -12.52
C GLY A 117 -14.80 18.34 -12.02
N ALA A 118 -14.38 17.08 -11.88
CA ALA A 118 -12.99 16.77 -11.59
C ALA A 118 -12.10 16.91 -12.83
N ARG A 119 -10.89 17.44 -12.63
CA ARG A 119 -9.84 17.58 -13.64
C ARG A 119 -8.62 16.77 -13.25
N ILE A 120 -7.81 16.44 -14.26
CA ILE A 120 -6.56 15.70 -14.10
C ILE A 120 -5.44 16.58 -14.61
N PHE A 121 -4.37 16.70 -13.83
CA PHE A 121 -3.13 17.30 -14.30
C PHE A 121 -1.93 16.47 -13.86
N ASP A 122 -0.94 16.42 -14.74
CA ASP A 122 0.36 15.81 -14.52
C ASP A 122 1.40 16.89 -14.22
N ILE A 123 2.28 16.59 -13.29
CA ILE A 123 3.40 17.43 -12.90
C ILE A 123 4.68 16.67 -13.24
N TYR A 124 5.52 17.28 -14.05
CA TYR A 124 6.85 16.80 -14.38
C TYR A 124 7.86 17.46 -13.44
N CYS A 125 8.72 16.67 -12.81
CA CYS A 125 9.82 17.17 -11.97
C CYS A 125 11.15 17.01 -12.72
N ALA A 126 12.12 17.91 -12.48
CA ALA A 126 13.46 17.96 -13.11
C ALA A 126 14.49 17.12 -12.35
#